data_AF-A0A6J4P229-F1
#
_entry.id   AF-A0A6J4P229-F1
#
_cell.length_a   1.000
_cell.length_b   1.000
_cell.length_c   1.000
_cell.angle_alpha   90.00
_cell.angle_beta   90.00
_cell.angle_gamma   90.00
#
_symmetry.space_group_name_H-M   'P 1'
#
loop_
_entity.id
_entity.type
_entity.pdbx_description
1 polymer ?
#
loop_
_entity_poly.entity_id
_entity_poly.type
_entity_poly.pdbx_seq_one_letter_code
_entity_poly.pdbx_strand_id
1 'polypeptide(L)' 'MLLTATISAVNVHDFRLLEEVVDSVEPVRGRRGRPRKRPEKLHADKGYDFPRCRRFLRRRGTVRA' A
#
# COMPACT_ATOMS: atom_id res chain seq x y z
N MET A 1 6.18 -4.12 14.98
CA MET A 1 6.53 -3.92 13.56
C MET A 1 5.65 -4.87 12.77
N LEU A 2 4.86 -4.39 11.80
CA LEU A 2 4.01 -5.24 10.96
C LEU A 2 4.62 -5.27 9.56
N LEU A 3 4.81 -6.47 9.00
CA LEU A 3 5.29 -6.70 7.65
C LEU A 3 4.24 -7.49 6.89
N THR A 4 3.94 -7.08 5.66
CA THR A 4 3.13 -7.84 4.72
C THR A 4 3.90 -8.01 3.41
N ALA A 5 3.72 -9.15 2.75
CA ALA A 5 4.37 -9.48 1.50
C ALA A 5 3.42 -10.27 0.60
N THR A 6 3.48 -10.00 -0.70
CA THR A 6 2.73 -10.73 -1.75
C THR A 6 3.73 -11.36 -2.70
N ILE A 7 3.48 -12.61 -3.09
CA ILE A 7 4.31 -13.35 -4.04
C ILE A 7 3.55 -13.45 -5.37
N SER A 8 4.25 -13.23 -6.48
CA SER A 8 3.68 -13.35 -7.81
C SER A 8 4.47 -14.34 -8.67
N ALA A 9 3.88 -14.72 -9.80
CA ALA A 9 4.59 -15.51 -10.79
C ALA A 9 5.70 -14.69 -11.45
N VAL A 10 6.69 -15.38 -12.02
CA VAL A 10 7.98 -14.84 -12.51
C VAL A 10 7.88 -13.62 -13.43
N ASN A 11 6.75 -13.40 -14.12
CA ASN A 11 6.59 -12.30 -15.07
C ASN A 11 5.28 -11.49 -14.86
N VAL A 12 4.82 -11.37 -13.61
CA VAL A 12 3.72 -10.45 -13.28
C VAL A 12 4.31 -9.09 -12.97
N HIS A 13 3.82 -8.07 -13.65
CA HIS A 13 4.28 -6.71 -13.42
C HIS A 13 3.85 -6.19 -12.03
N ASP A 14 4.79 -5.75 -11.21
CA ASP A 14 4.58 -5.43 -9.79
C ASP A 14 3.56 -4.32 -9.53
N PHE A 15 3.37 -3.38 -10.46
CA PHE A 15 2.28 -2.38 -10.38
C PHE A 15 0.90 -3.02 -10.18
N ARG A 16 0.71 -4.27 -10.63
CA ARG A 16 -0.54 -5.02 -10.48
C ARG A 16 -0.80 -5.40 -9.03
N LEU A 17 0.26 -5.65 -8.27
CA LEU A 17 0.22 -6.16 -6.90
C LEU A 17 0.22 -5.05 -5.85
N LEU A 18 0.61 -3.82 -6.22
CA LEU A 18 0.67 -2.70 -5.27
C LEU A 18 -0.63 -2.51 -4.48
N GLU A 19 -1.78 -2.63 -5.16
CA GLU A 19 -3.09 -2.43 -4.53
C GLU A 19 -3.34 -3.51 -3.45
N GLU A 20 -3.04 -4.76 -3.78
CA GLU A 20 -3.17 -5.91 -2.88
C GLU A 20 -2.24 -5.81 -1.67
N VAL A 21 -0.96 -5.47 -1.90
CA VAL A 21 0.05 -5.31 -0.84
C VAL A 21 -0.34 -4.18 0.13
N VAL A 22 -0.83 -3.05 -0.39
CA VAL A 22 -1.20 -1.90 0.44
C VAL A 22 -2.47 -2.20 1.26
N ASP A 23 -3.39 -3.00 0.73
CA ASP A 23 -4.61 -3.39 1.45
C ASP A 23 -4.41 -4.53 2.45
N SER A 24 -3.38 -5.36 2.28
CA SER A 24 -3.02 -6.40 3.25
C SER A 24 -2.30 -5.89 4.50
N VAL A 25 -1.99 -4.58 4.57
CA VAL A 25 -1.42 -3.97 5.77
C VAL A 25 -2.44 -4.02 6.91
N GLU A 26 -2.16 -4.87 7.89
CA GLU A 26 -2.96 -4.99 9.11
C GLU A 26 -2.98 -3.68 9.92
N PRO A 27 -4.09 -3.39 10.64
CA PRO A 27 -4.18 -2.22 11.49
C PRO A 27 -3.09 -2.23 12.57
N VAL A 28 -2.48 -1.07 12.83
CA VAL A 28 -1.47 -0.95 13.88
C VAL A 28 -2.13 -1.16 15.24
N ARG A 29 -1.80 -2.28 15.90
CA ARG A 29 -2.27 -2.64 17.25
C ARG A 29 -1.51 -1.83 18.32
N GLY A 30 -2.16 -1.57 19.47
CA GLY A 30 -1.50 -1.00 20.66
C GLY A 30 -1.59 0.52 20.85
N ARG A 31 -2.27 1.26 19.95
CA ARG A 31 -2.61 2.68 20.21
C ARG A 31 -4.00 2.79 20.85
N ARG A 32 -4.14 3.60 21.90
CA ARG A 32 -5.43 3.92 22.53
C ARG A 32 -6.33 4.63 21.51
N GLY A 33 -7.50 4.07 21.23
CA GLY A 33 -8.45 4.57 20.21
C GLY A 33 -8.60 3.63 19.00
N ARG A 34 -9.26 4.09 17.93
CA ARG A 34 -9.50 3.29 16.72
C ARG A 34 -8.16 2.92 16.05
N PRO A 35 -7.87 1.63 15.80
CA PRO A 35 -6.65 1.21 15.12
C PRO A 35 -6.47 1.92 13.78
N ARG A 36 -5.28 2.49 13.55
CA ARG A 36 -4.97 3.15 12.28
C ARG A 36 -4.73 2.08 11.21
N LYS A 37 -5.54 2.15 10.14
CA LYS A 37 -5.45 1.28 8.95
C LYS A 37 -4.70 1.91 7.77
N ARG A 38 -4.38 3.21 7.84
CA ARG A 38 -3.76 3.97 6.75
C ARG A 38 -2.41 4.55 7.21
N PRO A 39 -1.33 4.38 6.43
CA PRO A 39 -0.06 5.00 6.73
C PRO A 39 -0.11 6.51 6.41
N GLU A 40 0.68 7.31 7.14
CA GLU A 40 0.80 8.76 6.88
C GLU A 40 1.65 9.06 5.64
N LYS A 41 2.56 8.14 5.31
CA LYS A 41 3.47 8.23 4.16
C LYS A 41 3.66 6.85 3.56
N LEU A 42 3.65 6.78 2.23
CA LEU A 42 4.03 5.59 1.48
C LEU A 42 5.39 5.82 0.84
N HIS A 43 6.35 4.96 1.16
CA HIS A 43 7.59 4.84 0.40
C HIS A 43 7.40 3.74 -0.63
N ALA A 44 7.69 4.06 -1.90
CA ALA A 44 7.58 3.14 -3.01
C ALA A 44 8.72 3.40 -4.00
N ASP A 45 9.13 2.36 -4.73
CA ASP A 45 10.15 2.47 -5.76
C ASP A 45 9.64 3.22 -6.99
N LYS A 46 10.58 3.73 -7.79
CA LYS A 46 10.28 4.45 -9.05
C LYS A 46 9.41 3.61 -10.01
N GLY A 47 9.55 2.27 -9.96
CA GLY A 47 8.72 1.33 -10.72
C GLY A 47 7.23 1.38 -10.39
N TYR A 48 6.80 2.06 -9.32
CA TYR A 48 5.39 2.22 -8.97
C TYR A 48 4.79 3.57 -9.39
N ASP A 49 5.53 4.42 -10.11
CA ASP A 49 5.07 5.74 -10.55
C ASP A 49 4.10 5.70 -11.76
N PHE A 50 3.20 4.73 -11.78
CA PHE A 50 2.18 4.60 -12.83
C PHE A 50 0.90 5.39 -12.48
N PRO A 51 0.21 5.96 -13.49
CA PRO A 51 -1.04 6.70 -13.27
C PRO A 51 -2.12 5.87 -12.53
N ARG A 52 -2.16 4.55 -12.76
CA ARG A 52 -3.07 3.63 -12.05
C ARG A 52 -2.77 3.59 -10.55
N CYS A 53 -1.50 3.36 -10.19
CA CYS A 53 -1.03 3.32 -8.80
C CYS A 53 -1.33 4.65 -8.08
N ARG A 54 -0.99 5.79 -8.70
CA ARG A 54 -1.30 7.11 -8.14
C ARG A 54 -2.80 7.32 -7.92
N ARG A 55 -3.64 6.90 -8.87
CA ARG A 55 -5.10 7.01 -8.76
C ARG A 55 -5.65 6.15 -7.61
N PHE A 56 -5.18 4.91 -7.49
CA PHE A 56 -5.55 4.03 -6.38
C PHE A 56 -5.16 4.63 -5.03
N LEU A 57 -3.91 5.06 -4.88
CA LEU A 57 -3.39 5.62 -3.62
C LEU A 57 -4.11 6.90 -3.20
N ARG A 58 -4.48 7.75 -4.16
CA ARG A 58 -5.30 8.96 -3.93
C ARG A 58 -6.72 8.60 -3.50
N ARG A 59 -7.39 7.65 -4.19
CA ARG A 59 -8.73 7.16 -3.81
C ARG A 59 -8.75 6.56 -2.41
N ARG A 60 -7.70 5.84 -2.04
CA ARG A 60 -7.52 5.27 -0.70
C ARG A 60 -7.17 6.33 0.35
N GLY A 61 -6.81 7.56 -0.05
CA GLY A 61 -6.34 8.61 0.85
C GLY A 61 -5.00 8.29 1.51
N THR A 62 -4.19 7.45 0.88
CA THR A 62 -2.84 7.07 1.34
C THR A 62 -1.81 8.14 0.98
N VAL A 63 -1.98 8.76 -0.19
CA VAL A 63 -1.15 9.89 -0.65
C VAL A 63 -2.05 11.08 -0.94
N ARG A 64 -1.54 12.29 -0.74
CA ARG A 64 -2.26 13.52 -1.09
C ARG A 64 -2.26 13.72 -2.61
N ALA A 65 -3.24 14.48 -3.09
CA ALA A 65 -3.33 14.91 -4.49
C ALA A 65 -2.13 15.77 -4.85
#